data_AF-A0A9W6TDM3-F1
#
_entry.id   AF-A0A9W6TDM3-F1
#
_cell.length_a   1.000
_cell.length_b   1.000
_cell.length_c   1.000
_cell.angle_alpha   90.00
_cell.angle_beta   90.00
_cell.angle_gamma   90.00
#
_symmetry.space_group_name_H-M   'P 1'
#
loop_
_entity.id
_entity.type
_entity.pdbx_description
1 polymer ?
#
loop_
_entity_poly.entity_id
_entity_poly.type
_entity_poly.pdbx_seq_one_letter_code
_entity_poly.pdbx_strand_id
1 'polypeptide(L)'
;MQRQDVTAWVSCHRQLDASALAGAPRTGFAPRNSASLGPRLRLLRSPARPGSRRRRARTRSRSLDHNRFCRSEHKSSPITTTMFANLATALLASTLLAADFQASSAATNYAGGWLASDPTKQCVDICSAPSATCLTKDPTCLAKQKVPGDFDYLVLEQLFVPQFCRDLLQGVDSTISHQNIDKYPNGLACVPSVVKSELTIHGLWPNYNDGYVSCCNPSSTVNNDPYNAADFAAAQSTLLATMGEKWVDATQATTYESLCEIYNHEFQKHGLCYAANGDDYISAAVTYFEATLNTADRISSATEQINAWAAQSTPQTTLAEIEALYDHSVMVLCSAVDGNNQLSAIRTCYQKPANMTSEGPTTQIDCAAASATSTFSVCSSDSPITLTAYTAPTSA
;
A
#
# COMPACT_ATOMS: atom_id res chain seq x y z
N MET A 1 13.83 -12.01 31.37
CA MET A 1 13.46 -12.01 29.93
C MET A 1 12.09 -11.36 29.80
N GLN A 2 11.90 -10.14 30.29
CA GLN A 2 12.08 -8.84 29.60
C GLN A 2 11.26 -8.71 28.31
N ARG A 3 9.97 -8.46 28.52
CA ARG A 3 9.11 -7.64 27.65
C ARG A 3 9.62 -6.19 27.73
N GLN A 4 9.60 -5.47 26.62
CA GLN A 4 9.77 -4.01 26.63
C GLN A 4 8.46 -3.37 26.19
N ASP A 5 8.02 -2.48 27.06
CA ASP A 5 6.78 -1.71 27.03
C ASP A 5 6.76 -0.67 25.92
N VAL A 6 5.59 -0.48 25.34
CA VAL A 6 5.22 0.68 24.53
C VAL A 6 4.37 1.58 25.42
N THR A 7 5.00 2.56 26.08
CA THR A 7 4.28 3.71 26.66
C THR A 7 5.22 4.88 26.88
N ALA A 8 4.95 5.98 26.18
CA ALA A 8 5.41 7.38 26.31
C ALA A 8 5.58 7.90 24.88
N TRP A 9 4.93 8.96 24.43
CA TRP A 9 5.15 10.33 24.89
C TRP A 9 3.92 11.19 24.58
N VAL A 10 3.39 11.87 25.61
CA VAL A 10 2.51 13.04 25.45
C VAL A 10 3.07 14.14 26.35
N SER A 11 3.13 15.35 25.77
CA SER A 11 3.26 16.67 26.41
C SER A 11 4.67 17.30 26.50
N CYS A 12 4.89 18.35 25.70
CA CYS A 12 5.44 19.62 26.22
C CYS A 12 5.10 20.83 25.32
N HIS A 13 4.77 21.94 25.99
CA HIS A 13 4.39 23.31 25.57
C HIS A 13 5.28 23.97 24.47
N ARG A 14 4.90 25.06 23.77
CA ARG A 14 4.56 26.40 24.31
C ARG A 14 4.09 27.38 23.21
N GLN A 15 3.25 28.33 23.63
CA GLN A 15 2.87 29.59 22.96
C GLN A 15 4.05 30.43 22.49
N LEU A 16 3.89 31.10 21.33
CA LEU A 16 4.37 32.47 21.10
C LEU A 16 3.37 33.23 20.20
N ASP A 17 3.00 34.41 20.66
CA ASP A 17 2.31 35.48 19.93
C ASP A 17 3.17 36.04 18.79
N ALA A 18 2.54 36.54 17.71
CA ALA A 18 2.52 37.96 17.38
C ALA A 18 2.01 38.23 15.94
N SER A 19 1.02 39.13 15.91
CA SER A 19 0.57 40.03 14.85
C SER A 19 1.57 40.38 13.73
N ALA A 20 1.07 40.55 12.49
CA ALA A 20 0.98 41.87 11.83
C ALA A 20 0.78 41.81 10.29
N LEU A 21 -0.13 42.68 9.82
CA LEU A 21 -0.16 43.44 8.55
C LEU A 21 -0.46 42.67 7.24
N ALA A 22 -1.63 42.85 6.62
CA ALA A 22 -2.10 44.00 5.80
C ALA A 22 -1.51 44.02 4.37
N GLY A 23 -2.39 43.91 3.35
CA GLY A 23 -1.99 44.14 1.96
C GLY A 23 -2.99 43.74 0.86
N ALA A 24 -4.09 44.50 0.77
CA ALA A 24 -4.82 44.98 -0.43
C ALA A 24 -5.16 44.07 -1.67
N PRO A 25 -6.27 44.37 -2.39
CA PRO A 25 -6.94 43.44 -3.29
C PRO A 25 -6.52 43.48 -4.76
N ARG A 26 -6.84 42.35 -5.41
CA ARG A 26 -6.78 41.99 -6.84
C ARG A 26 -7.33 43.06 -7.78
N THR A 27 -6.56 43.42 -8.81
CA THR A 27 -7.03 44.09 -10.02
C THR A 27 -7.59 43.08 -11.03
N GLY A 28 -8.70 43.47 -11.66
CA GLY A 28 -9.51 42.62 -12.53
C GLY A 28 -8.87 42.26 -13.86
N PHE A 29 -9.14 41.05 -14.31
CA PHE A 29 -8.98 40.60 -15.68
C PHE A 29 -10.34 40.67 -16.39
N ALA A 30 -10.38 41.38 -17.52
CA ALA A 30 -11.43 41.26 -18.52
C ALA A 30 -10.81 40.68 -19.82
N PRO A 31 -11.56 39.88 -20.59
CA PRO A 31 -11.01 39.03 -21.65
C PRO A 31 -10.93 39.76 -23.00
N ARG A 32 -9.99 39.34 -23.86
CA ARG A 32 -10.10 39.58 -25.31
C ARG A 32 -10.03 38.26 -26.08
N ASN A 33 -11.10 38.06 -26.83
CA ASN A 33 -11.29 37.11 -27.90
C ASN A 33 -10.24 37.28 -29.02
N SER A 34 -9.97 36.18 -29.74
CA SER A 34 -10.29 36.01 -31.18
C SER A 34 -9.20 35.32 -32.01
N ALA A 35 -9.68 34.41 -32.87
CA ALA A 35 -9.13 33.94 -34.16
C ALA A 35 -7.87 33.06 -34.12
N SER A 36 -7.95 31.74 -34.39
CA SER A 36 -8.14 31.06 -35.68
C SER A 36 -7.09 31.42 -36.74
N LEU A 37 -6.27 30.43 -37.15
CA LEU A 37 -5.98 30.06 -38.55
C LEU A 37 -4.84 29.02 -38.63
N GLY A 38 -5.18 27.81 -39.09
CA GLY A 38 -4.56 27.19 -40.27
C GLY A 38 -3.19 26.50 -40.17
N PRO A 39 -3.04 25.28 -40.71
CA PRO A 39 -1.85 24.44 -40.54
C PRO A 39 -0.78 24.67 -41.60
N ARG A 40 0.48 24.32 -41.28
CA ARG A 40 1.52 24.07 -42.29
C ARG A 40 2.24 22.74 -42.05
N LEU A 41 1.98 21.81 -42.97
CA LEU A 41 2.84 20.68 -43.30
C LEU A 41 4.27 21.15 -43.62
N ARG A 42 5.27 20.41 -43.14
CA ARG A 42 6.47 20.11 -43.93
C ARG A 42 7.02 18.73 -43.55
N LEU A 43 6.94 17.82 -44.53
CA LEU A 43 7.82 16.65 -44.63
C LEU A 43 9.29 17.10 -44.62
N LEU A 44 10.19 16.28 -44.07
CA LEU A 44 11.40 15.86 -44.76
C LEU A 44 12.00 14.58 -44.13
N ARG A 45 12.57 13.79 -45.04
CA ARG A 45 13.02 12.39 -44.99
C ARG A 45 14.20 12.09 -44.05
N SER A 46 14.28 10.81 -43.67
CA SER A 46 15.45 10.05 -43.16
C SER A 46 16.67 10.08 -44.13
N PRO A 47 17.88 9.57 -43.75
CA PRO A 47 18.14 8.13 -43.70
C PRO A 47 19.16 7.67 -42.62
N ALA A 48 19.48 6.39 -42.68
CA ALA A 48 20.01 5.53 -41.61
C ALA A 48 21.52 5.24 -41.67
N ARG A 49 22.00 4.58 -40.57
CA ARG A 49 23.06 3.54 -40.48
C ARG A 49 24.54 3.99 -40.60
N PRO A 50 25.55 3.11 -40.31
CA PRO A 50 25.66 2.01 -39.32
C PRO A 50 27.05 1.89 -38.63
N GLY A 51 27.16 1.00 -37.63
CA GLY A 51 28.39 0.24 -37.32
C GLY A 51 29.18 0.72 -36.10
N SER A 52 30.00 -0.07 -35.41
CA SER A 52 30.24 -1.52 -35.37
C SER A 52 31.23 -1.81 -34.23
N ARG A 53 31.32 -3.08 -33.82
CA ARG A 53 32.49 -3.77 -33.23
C ARG A 53 32.81 -3.64 -31.72
N ARG A 54 32.58 -4.78 -31.05
CA ARG A 54 33.55 -5.66 -30.34
C ARG A 54 34.56 -5.00 -29.39
N ARG A 55 34.56 -5.47 -28.14
CA ARG A 55 35.70 -6.26 -27.59
C ARG A 55 35.30 -7.04 -26.33
N ARG A 56 35.63 -8.34 -26.36
CA ARG A 56 35.74 -9.23 -25.21
C ARG A 56 36.97 -8.84 -24.38
N ALA A 57 36.87 -8.92 -23.06
CA ALA A 57 38.02 -9.24 -22.22
C ALA A 57 37.56 -10.19 -21.11
N ARG A 58 38.03 -11.45 -21.21
CA ARG A 58 38.11 -12.40 -20.10
C ARG A 58 39.32 -12.03 -19.26
N THR A 59 39.17 -12.02 -17.94
CA THR A 59 40.28 -12.30 -17.03
C THR A 59 39.78 -13.18 -15.88
N ARG A 60 40.34 -14.39 -15.85
CA ARG A 60 40.41 -15.29 -14.70
C ARG A 60 41.21 -14.63 -13.59
N SER A 61 40.92 -14.98 -12.32
CA SER A 61 41.97 -15.34 -11.34
C SER A 61 41.39 -15.66 -9.95
N ARG A 62 41.68 -16.90 -9.49
CA ARG A 62 42.02 -17.34 -8.11
C ARG A 62 40.96 -17.13 -7.02
N SER A 63 40.30 -18.17 -6.48
CA SER A 63 40.82 -19.29 -5.67
C SER A 63 41.85 -18.86 -4.62
N LEU A 64 41.39 -18.74 -3.37
CA LEU A 64 42.13 -19.11 -2.17
C LEU A 64 41.11 -19.60 -1.12
N ASP A 65 41.14 -20.92 -0.89
CA ASP A 65 40.78 -21.54 0.38
C ASP A 65 41.66 -20.95 1.50
N HIS A 66 41.12 -20.84 2.72
CA HIS A 66 41.70 -21.47 3.92
C HIS A 66 40.85 -21.20 5.18
N ASN A 67 40.59 -22.29 5.89
CA ASN A 67 40.55 -22.42 7.37
C ASN A 67 39.42 -21.71 8.14
N ARG A 68 38.96 -22.22 9.29
CA ARG A 68 38.89 -23.51 9.99
C ARG A 68 38.25 -23.12 11.33
N PHE A 69 37.39 -24.00 11.84
CA PHE A 69 37.15 -24.29 13.26
C PHE A 69 37.02 -23.13 14.27
N CYS A 70 35.84 -23.07 14.91
CA CYS A 70 35.77 -23.30 16.36
C CYS A 70 34.38 -23.84 16.73
N ARG A 71 34.36 -25.14 17.07
CA ARG A 71 33.29 -25.85 17.77
C ARG A 71 33.56 -25.66 19.27
N SER A 72 32.53 -25.33 20.05
CA SER A 72 32.57 -25.47 21.52
C SER A 72 31.34 -26.27 21.93
N GLU A 73 31.59 -27.52 22.28
CA GLU A 73 30.67 -28.42 22.97
C GLU A 73 30.82 -28.18 24.48
N HIS A 74 29.71 -28.00 25.19
CA HIS A 74 29.69 -28.22 26.63
C HIS A 74 28.77 -29.38 26.98
N LYS A 75 29.39 -30.36 27.63
CA LYS A 75 28.84 -31.61 28.11
C LYS A 75 27.92 -31.42 29.31
N SER A 76 26.97 -32.34 29.35
CA SER A 76 26.03 -32.75 30.37
C SER A 76 26.66 -33.06 31.74
N SER A 77 25.90 -32.91 32.83
CA SER A 77 25.58 -34.02 33.75
C SER A 77 24.53 -33.65 34.82
N PRO A 78 23.84 -34.66 35.39
CA PRO A 78 22.59 -34.50 36.15
C PRO A 78 22.82 -34.51 37.68
N ILE A 79 21.85 -34.02 38.44
CA ILE A 79 21.74 -34.26 39.88
C ILE A 79 20.34 -34.77 40.20
N THR A 80 20.34 -35.93 40.83
CA THR A 80 19.24 -36.76 41.34
C THR A 80 18.74 -36.32 42.72
N THR A 81 17.41 -36.45 42.93
CA THR A 81 16.69 -36.93 44.15
C THR A 81 16.84 -36.09 45.44
N THR A 82 15.79 -35.68 46.17
CA THR A 82 14.97 -36.54 47.07
C THR A 82 13.79 -35.74 47.69
N MET A 83 12.77 -36.50 48.10
CA MET A 83 11.42 -36.21 48.63
C MET A 83 11.28 -35.45 49.97
N PHE A 84 9.99 -35.19 50.29
CA PHE A 84 9.32 -34.91 51.58
C PHE A 84 9.18 -33.43 51.97
N ALA A 85 8.09 -32.91 52.55
CA ALA A 85 6.72 -33.37 52.76
C ALA A 85 5.91 -32.18 53.36
N ASN A 86 4.59 -32.20 53.09
CA ASN A 86 3.48 -31.84 53.98
C ASN A 86 3.15 -30.38 54.41
N LEU A 87 1.83 -30.25 54.54
CA LEU A 87 1.02 -29.40 55.43
C LEU A 87 0.53 -28.04 54.91
N ALA A 88 -0.70 -28.10 54.39
CA ALA A 88 -1.91 -27.40 54.86
C ALA A 88 -1.75 -25.96 55.37
N THR A 89 -2.58 -25.03 54.88
CA THR A 89 -3.70 -24.41 55.62
C THR A 89 -4.37 -23.33 54.74
N ALA A 90 -5.70 -23.21 54.87
CA ALA A 90 -6.56 -22.08 54.53
C ALA A 90 -6.89 -21.80 53.04
N LEU A 91 -8.03 -22.32 52.58
CA LEU A 91 -8.87 -21.57 51.63
C LEU A 91 -10.01 -20.90 52.40
N LEU A 92 -9.90 -19.59 52.61
CA LEU A 92 -11.05 -18.73 52.87
C LEU A 92 -11.87 -18.62 51.58
N ALA A 93 -13.15 -18.96 51.69
CA ALA A 93 -14.15 -18.61 50.70
C ALA A 93 -14.39 -17.10 50.74
N SER A 94 -13.75 -16.37 49.83
CA SER A 94 -14.10 -14.99 49.52
C SER A 94 -14.84 -14.99 48.19
N THR A 95 -16.16 -14.90 48.25
CA THR A 95 -17.02 -14.53 47.13
C THR A 95 -16.69 -13.08 46.74
N LEU A 96 -15.67 -12.91 45.90
CA LEU A 96 -15.43 -11.67 45.18
C LEU A 96 -16.47 -11.58 44.06
N LEU A 97 -17.27 -10.53 44.13
CA LEU A 97 -18.07 -10.03 43.03
C LEU A 97 -17.14 -9.86 41.83
N ALA A 98 -17.28 -10.72 40.83
CA ALA A 98 -16.75 -10.47 39.51
C ALA A 98 -17.54 -9.29 38.93
N ALA A 99 -17.06 -8.08 39.19
CA ALA A 99 -17.35 -6.98 38.30
C ALA A 99 -16.68 -7.37 36.98
N ASP A 100 -17.49 -7.81 36.01
CA ASP A 100 -17.10 -7.89 34.61
C ASP A 100 -16.68 -6.48 34.18
N PHE A 101 -15.42 -6.15 34.42
CA PHE A 101 -14.72 -5.19 33.59
C PHE A 101 -14.65 -5.85 32.21
N GLN A 102 -15.70 -5.63 31.41
CA GLN A 102 -15.55 -5.61 29.97
C GLN A 102 -14.48 -4.56 29.70
N ALA A 103 -13.23 -5.01 29.62
CA ALA A 103 -12.21 -4.29 28.92
C ALA A 103 -12.76 -4.16 27.50
N SER A 104 -13.37 -3.00 27.19
CA SER A 104 -13.59 -2.60 25.82
C SER A 104 -12.22 -2.66 25.17
N SER A 105 -11.93 -3.74 24.44
CA SER A 105 -10.77 -3.79 23.58
C SER A 105 -10.96 -2.63 22.63
N ALA A 106 -10.15 -1.58 22.80
CA ALA A 106 -10.16 -0.48 21.85
C ALA A 106 -9.91 -1.09 20.47
N ALA A 107 -10.79 -0.79 19.53
CA ALA A 107 -10.72 -1.35 18.19
C ALA A 107 -9.33 -1.08 17.60
N THR A 108 -8.78 -2.06 16.88
CA THR A 108 -7.55 -1.80 16.12
C THR A 108 -7.91 -0.85 14.98
N ASN A 109 -7.38 0.37 15.02
CA ASN A 109 -7.66 1.39 14.01
C ASN A 109 -6.38 1.71 13.25
N TYR A 110 -6.43 1.64 11.92
CA TYR A 110 -5.40 2.29 11.12
C TYR A 110 -5.65 3.80 11.07
N ALA A 111 -4.58 4.56 10.83
CA ALA A 111 -4.70 5.97 10.53
C ALA A 111 -5.29 6.09 9.12
N GLY A 112 -6.55 6.54 9.04
CA GLY A 112 -7.31 6.69 7.81
C GLY A 112 -8.72 7.20 8.12
N GLY A 113 -9.55 7.41 7.10
CA GLY A 113 -10.94 7.80 7.25
C GLY A 113 -11.19 9.29 7.45
N TRP A 114 -12.45 9.62 7.74
CA TRP A 114 -12.93 10.99 7.88
C TRP A 114 -12.62 11.60 9.25
N LEU A 115 -12.25 12.88 9.29
CA LEU A 115 -12.11 13.60 10.56
C LEU A 115 -13.48 13.74 11.23
N ALA A 116 -13.58 13.32 12.50
CA ALA A 116 -14.83 13.41 13.27
C ALA A 116 -15.38 14.85 13.37
N SER A 117 -14.51 15.85 13.32
CA SER A 117 -14.89 17.27 13.34
C SER A 117 -15.51 17.77 12.02
N ASP A 118 -15.21 17.12 10.89
CA ASP A 118 -15.77 17.47 9.58
C ASP A 118 -15.88 16.22 8.68
N PRO A 119 -16.81 15.30 9.02
CA PRO A 119 -16.84 13.93 8.50
C PRO A 119 -17.29 13.83 7.03
N THR A 120 -17.39 14.95 6.34
CA THR A 120 -17.82 15.02 4.93
C THR A 120 -16.87 15.83 4.06
N LYS A 121 -15.82 16.44 4.63
CA LYS A 121 -14.91 17.30 3.85
C LYS A 121 -13.43 17.07 4.12
N GLN A 122 -13.08 16.67 5.34
CA GLN A 122 -11.68 16.56 5.72
C GLN A 122 -11.32 15.12 6.10
N CYS A 123 -10.20 14.67 5.54
CA CYS A 123 -9.63 13.37 5.83
C CYS A 123 -8.68 13.44 7.03
N VAL A 124 -8.48 12.31 7.69
CA VAL A 124 -7.45 12.17 8.71
C VAL A 124 -6.07 12.35 8.06
N ASP A 125 -5.19 13.10 8.73
CA ASP A 125 -3.76 13.09 8.44
C ASP A 125 -3.16 11.78 8.98
N ILE A 126 -2.64 10.97 8.07
CA ILE A 126 -2.11 9.65 8.38
C ILE A 126 -0.58 9.65 8.49
N CYS A 127 0.06 10.78 8.20
CA CYS A 127 1.49 10.91 7.98
C CYS A 127 2.11 11.97 8.89
N SER A 128 2.48 11.56 10.11
CA SER A 128 3.17 12.45 11.06
C SER A 128 4.58 12.90 10.62
N ALA A 129 5.30 12.09 9.83
CA ALA A 129 6.62 12.43 9.30
C ALA A 129 7.05 11.52 8.13
N PRO A 130 7.97 11.99 7.27
CA PRO A 130 8.59 11.14 6.24
C PRO A 130 9.34 9.94 6.82
N SER A 131 9.03 8.77 6.28
CA SER A 131 9.58 7.49 6.71
C SER A 131 10.18 6.70 5.55
N ALA A 132 11.16 5.86 5.87
CA ALA A 132 11.70 4.86 4.97
C ALA A 132 12.02 3.62 5.77
N THR A 133 11.79 2.47 5.14
CA THR A 133 12.25 1.18 5.65
C THR A 133 13.35 0.69 4.74
N CYS A 134 14.52 0.40 5.31
CA CYS A 134 15.59 -0.34 4.64
C CYS A 134 15.62 -1.76 5.22
N LEU A 135 15.44 -2.76 4.35
CA LEU A 135 15.36 -4.17 4.76
C LEU A 135 16.71 -4.67 5.25
N THR A 136 17.80 -4.12 4.72
CA THR A 136 19.15 -4.35 5.22
C THR A 136 19.86 -3.04 5.59
N LYS A 137 21.17 -3.11 5.85
CA LYS A 137 22.02 -1.94 6.09
C LYS A 137 22.64 -1.41 4.79
N ASP A 138 21.93 -1.55 3.67
CA ASP A 138 22.41 -1.08 2.38
C ASP A 138 22.62 0.44 2.41
N PRO A 139 23.84 0.93 2.13
CA PRO A 139 24.15 2.36 2.23
C PRO A 139 23.39 3.21 1.21
N THR A 140 22.98 2.64 0.08
CA THR A 140 22.18 3.34 -0.95
C THR A 140 20.75 3.57 -0.49
N CYS A 141 20.15 2.63 0.25
CA CYS A 141 18.84 2.83 0.87
C CYS A 141 18.93 3.83 2.03
N LEU A 142 19.93 3.68 2.91
CA LEU A 142 20.11 4.57 4.07
C LEU A 142 20.41 6.04 3.66
N ALA A 143 20.94 6.26 2.46
CA ALA A 143 21.22 7.59 1.93
C ALA A 143 20.01 8.28 1.28
N LYS A 144 18.85 7.62 1.19
CA LYS A 144 17.64 8.18 0.61
C LYS A 144 17.11 9.34 1.44
N GLN A 145 16.65 10.38 0.75
CA GLN A 145 16.21 11.65 1.31
C GLN A 145 14.74 11.66 1.71
N LYS A 146 13.94 10.69 1.24
CA LYS A 146 12.50 10.57 1.56
C LYS A 146 11.69 11.77 1.06
N VAL A 147 12.02 12.22 -0.15
CA VAL A 147 11.38 13.35 -0.84
C VAL A 147 10.68 12.84 -2.11
N PRO A 148 9.71 13.59 -2.66
CA PRO A 148 9.03 13.22 -3.89
C PRO A 148 10.03 12.89 -5.00
N GLY A 149 9.80 11.77 -5.68
CA GLY A 149 10.68 11.29 -6.74
C GLY A 149 11.95 10.59 -6.27
N ASP A 150 12.25 10.51 -4.96
CA ASP A 150 13.38 9.73 -4.45
C ASP A 150 12.95 8.30 -4.15
N PHE A 151 12.99 7.47 -5.19
CA PHE A 151 12.78 6.01 -5.18
C PHE A 151 13.55 5.36 -6.33
N ASP A 152 13.54 4.03 -6.42
CA ASP A 152 14.29 3.26 -7.45
C ASP A 152 13.37 2.63 -8.51
N TYR A 153 12.19 2.16 -8.10
CA TYR A 153 11.18 1.57 -8.98
C TYR A 153 9.77 1.75 -8.40
N LEU A 154 8.75 1.36 -9.16
CA LEU A 154 7.35 1.41 -8.73
C LEU A 154 6.75 0.02 -8.69
N VAL A 155 5.83 -0.19 -7.75
CA VAL A 155 5.01 -1.41 -7.65
C VAL A 155 3.54 -1.02 -7.79
N LEU A 156 2.85 -1.56 -8.78
CA LEU A 156 1.38 -1.51 -8.81
C LEU A 156 0.88 -2.79 -8.14
N GLU A 157 0.08 -2.65 -7.09
CA GLU A 157 -0.66 -3.76 -6.50
C GLU A 157 -2.13 -3.71 -6.93
N GLN A 158 -2.65 -4.83 -7.40
CA GLN A 158 -4.07 -5.09 -7.55
C GLN A 158 -4.50 -6.14 -6.53
N LEU A 159 -5.64 -5.94 -5.87
CA LEU A 159 -6.20 -6.85 -4.88
C LEU A 159 -7.49 -7.49 -5.37
N PHE A 160 -7.67 -8.76 -5.01
CA PHE A 160 -8.88 -9.51 -5.35
C PHE A 160 -9.94 -9.23 -4.30
N VAL A 161 -10.96 -8.44 -4.68
CA VAL A 161 -11.94 -7.88 -3.74
C VAL A 161 -12.60 -8.95 -2.86
N PRO A 162 -13.01 -10.12 -3.38
CA PRO A 162 -13.62 -11.13 -2.52
C PRO A 162 -12.73 -11.63 -1.38
N GLN A 163 -11.43 -11.80 -1.65
CA GLN A 163 -10.50 -12.26 -0.62
C GLN A 163 -10.23 -11.16 0.39
N PHE A 164 -10.01 -9.92 -0.07
CA PHE A 164 -9.88 -8.76 0.80
C PHE A 164 -11.05 -8.68 1.79
N CYS A 165 -12.29 -8.83 1.29
CA CYS A 165 -13.48 -8.81 2.13
C CYS A 165 -13.57 -9.98 3.11
N ARG A 166 -13.06 -11.17 2.77
CA ARG A 166 -12.99 -12.31 3.71
C ARG A 166 -11.95 -12.09 4.80
N ASP A 167 -10.78 -11.59 4.43
CA ASP A 167 -9.68 -11.30 5.36
C ASP A 167 -10.10 -10.22 6.35
N LEU A 168 -10.85 -9.20 5.88
CA LEU A 168 -11.38 -8.13 6.72
C LEU A 168 -12.31 -8.65 7.82
N LEU A 169 -13.16 -9.64 7.53
CA LEU A 169 -14.01 -10.29 8.55
C LEU A 169 -13.19 -10.95 9.67
N GLN A 170 -11.94 -11.30 9.41
CA GLN A 170 -11.01 -11.87 10.38
C GLN A 170 -10.14 -10.81 11.08
N GLY A 171 -10.43 -9.53 10.86
CA GLY A 171 -9.68 -8.40 11.41
C GLY A 171 -8.34 -8.17 10.71
N VAL A 172 -8.26 -8.51 9.42
CA VAL A 172 -7.06 -8.31 8.60
C VAL A 172 -7.41 -7.42 7.42
N ASP A 173 -6.95 -6.17 7.48
CA ASP A 173 -7.01 -5.23 6.37
C ASP A 173 -5.65 -5.21 5.66
N SER A 174 -5.60 -5.74 4.43
CA SER A 174 -4.38 -5.74 3.62
C SER A 174 -4.01 -4.37 3.06
N THR A 175 -4.94 -3.42 3.09
CA THR A 175 -4.74 -2.05 2.63
C THR A 175 -4.21 -1.12 3.72
N ILE A 176 -4.42 -1.49 5.00
CA ILE A 176 -3.95 -0.70 6.15
C ILE A 176 -4.57 0.72 6.09
N SER A 177 -5.72 0.89 5.44
CA SER A 177 -6.34 2.21 5.24
C SER A 177 -7.58 2.44 6.11
N HIS A 178 -8.17 1.40 6.68
CA HIS A 178 -9.48 1.53 7.32
C HIS A 178 -9.43 1.57 8.84
N GLN A 179 -10.43 2.22 9.44
CA GLN A 179 -10.66 2.17 10.88
C GLN A 179 -11.53 0.96 11.26
N ASN A 180 -11.46 0.56 12.53
CA ASN A 180 -12.22 -0.53 13.15
C ASN A 180 -12.01 -1.90 12.48
N ILE A 181 -10.77 -2.39 12.45
CA ILE A 181 -10.43 -3.70 11.88
C ILE A 181 -10.51 -4.83 12.92
N ASP A 182 -11.46 -4.75 13.84
CA ASP A 182 -11.78 -5.85 14.73
C ASP A 182 -12.39 -7.03 13.95
N LYS A 183 -12.47 -8.21 14.58
CA LYS A 183 -13.15 -9.34 13.93
C LYS A 183 -14.65 -9.09 13.82
N TYR A 184 -15.27 -9.56 12.73
CA TYR A 184 -16.72 -9.55 12.57
C TYR A 184 -17.38 -10.28 13.77
N PRO A 185 -18.53 -9.79 14.31
CA PRO A 185 -19.36 -8.69 13.81
C PRO A 185 -18.97 -7.30 14.31
N ASN A 186 -17.88 -7.15 15.06
CA ASN A 186 -17.55 -5.88 15.72
C ASN A 186 -16.74 -4.93 14.83
N GLY A 187 -15.94 -5.47 13.91
CA GLY A 187 -15.16 -4.68 12.96
C GLY A 187 -15.86 -4.41 11.64
N LEU A 188 -15.09 -3.81 10.74
CA LEU A 188 -15.49 -3.45 9.39
C LEU A 188 -15.83 -4.69 8.55
N ALA A 189 -16.80 -4.53 7.65
CA ALA A 189 -17.17 -5.53 6.66
C ALA A 189 -17.42 -4.84 5.32
N CYS A 190 -17.23 -5.56 4.22
CA CYS A 190 -17.55 -5.03 2.90
C CYS A 190 -19.06 -4.86 2.70
N VAL A 191 -19.44 -3.83 1.94
CA VAL A 191 -20.81 -3.56 1.52
C VAL A 191 -21.20 -4.54 0.41
N PRO A 192 -22.15 -5.47 0.63
CA PRO A 192 -22.41 -6.55 -0.32
C PRO A 192 -22.79 -6.10 -1.73
N SER A 193 -23.45 -4.95 -1.87
CA SER A 193 -23.83 -4.39 -3.18
C SER A 193 -22.68 -3.76 -3.96
N VAL A 194 -21.53 -3.54 -3.31
CA VAL A 194 -20.33 -2.95 -3.92
C VAL A 194 -19.30 -4.02 -4.28
N VAL A 195 -19.29 -5.14 -3.56
CA VAL A 195 -18.37 -6.26 -3.81
C VAL A 195 -18.58 -6.86 -5.19
N LYS A 196 -17.50 -6.88 -5.99
CA LYS A 196 -17.42 -7.58 -7.27
C LYS A 196 -16.38 -8.69 -7.19
N SER A 197 -16.56 -9.77 -7.94
CA SER A 197 -15.56 -10.85 -8.03
C SER A 197 -14.48 -10.48 -9.05
N GLU A 198 -13.74 -9.41 -8.75
CA GLU A 198 -12.81 -8.77 -9.67
C GLU A 198 -11.52 -8.36 -8.93
N LEU A 199 -10.44 -8.23 -9.69
CA LEU A 199 -9.27 -7.46 -9.28
C LEU A 199 -9.58 -5.96 -9.36
N THR A 200 -9.15 -5.23 -8.34
CA THR A 200 -9.19 -3.77 -8.30
C THR A 200 -7.82 -3.23 -7.92
N ILE A 201 -7.56 -1.97 -8.25
CA ILE A 201 -6.34 -1.29 -7.81
C ILE A 201 -6.30 -1.23 -6.28
N HIS A 202 -5.14 -1.50 -5.70
CA HIS A 202 -4.80 -1.10 -4.34
C HIS A 202 -4.03 0.22 -4.37
N GLY A 203 -2.94 0.30 -5.13
CA GLY A 203 -2.11 1.50 -5.22
C GLY A 203 -0.84 1.34 -6.04
N LEU A 204 -0.16 2.46 -6.27
CA LEU A 204 1.11 2.53 -7.00
C LEU A 204 2.21 3.04 -6.07
N TRP A 205 3.16 2.19 -5.71
CA TRP A 205 4.05 2.45 -4.58
C TRP A 205 5.49 2.70 -5.01
N PRO A 206 6.04 3.89 -4.69
CA PRO A 206 7.47 4.16 -4.77
C PRO A 206 8.26 3.20 -3.87
N ASN A 207 9.22 2.49 -4.45
CA ASN A 207 10.01 1.48 -3.75
C ASN A 207 11.52 1.69 -3.92
N TYR A 208 12.29 1.26 -2.93
CA TYR A 208 13.74 1.15 -3.03
C TYR A 208 14.13 -0.28 -3.38
N ASN A 209 15.32 -0.46 -3.95
CA ASN A 209 15.84 -1.80 -4.22
C ASN A 209 15.98 -2.66 -2.96
N ASP A 210 16.24 -2.03 -1.80
CA ASP A 210 16.37 -2.69 -0.50
C ASP A 210 15.39 -2.12 0.53
N GLY A 211 14.17 -1.75 0.11
CA GLY A 211 13.27 -1.05 1.02
C GLY A 211 12.11 -0.34 0.36
N TYR A 212 11.51 0.59 1.09
CA TYR A 212 10.41 1.42 0.61
C TYR A 212 10.37 2.76 1.34
N VAL A 213 9.67 3.72 0.72
CA VAL A 213 9.47 5.07 1.25
C VAL A 213 7.99 5.30 1.50
N SER A 214 7.68 6.12 2.50
CA SER A 214 6.32 6.53 2.78
C SER A 214 6.24 7.91 3.42
N CYS A 215 5.08 8.56 3.30
CA CYS A 215 4.76 9.82 3.97
C CYS A 215 5.71 10.97 3.62
N CYS A 216 6.17 11.06 2.38
CA CYS A 216 7.10 12.10 1.95
C CYS A 216 6.49 13.50 2.12
N ASN A 217 7.32 14.46 2.51
CA ASN A 217 6.95 15.88 2.50
C ASN A 217 7.17 16.44 1.09
N PRO A 218 6.25 17.25 0.52
CA PRO A 218 6.45 17.88 -0.78
C PRO A 218 7.76 18.67 -0.91
N SER A 219 8.22 19.28 0.18
CA SER A 219 9.50 19.98 0.26
C SER A 219 10.03 20.06 1.69
N SER A 220 11.17 20.72 1.91
CA SER A 220 11.68 20.98 3.25
C SER A 220 10.84 21.99 4.06
N THR A 221 9.93 22.72 3.42
CA THR A 221 9.10 23.77 4.05
C THR A 221 7.60 23.51 3.96
N VAL A 222 7.19 22.44 3.26
CA VAL A 222 5.80 22.02 3.09
C VAL A 222 5.70 20.60 3.61
N ASN A 223 4.85 20.39 4.61
CA ASN A 223 4.65 19.07 5.21
C ASN A 223 3.73 18.22 4.35
N ASN A 224 3.68 16.92 4.62
CA ASN A 224 2.59 16.06 4.16
C ASN A 224 1.27 16.54 4.80
N ASP A 225 0.17 16.48 4.05
CA ASP A 225 -1.17 16.86 4.50
C ASP A 225 -2.21 16.13 3.60
N PRO A 226 -3.37 15.69 4.12
CA PRO A 226 -4.52 15.32 3.29
C PRO A 226 -4.89 16.40 2.28
N TYR A 227 -5.34 15.98 1.09
CA TYR A 227 -6.09 16.87 0.22
C TYR A 227 -7.49 17.14 0.80
N ASN A 228 -8.10 18.27 0.42
CA ASN A 228 -9.51 18.53 0.75
C ASN A 228 -10.41 17.65 -0.14
N ALA A 229 -11.14 16.71 0.47
CA ALA A 229 -11.95 15.73 -0.25
C ALA A 229 -13.12 16.38 -1.01
N ALA A 230 -13.76 17.39 -0.42
CA ALA A 230 -14.87 18.08 -1.06
C ALA A 230 -14.41 18.89 -2.28
N ASP A 231 -13.27 19.58 -2.18
CA ASP A 231 -12.69 20.34 -3.29
C ASP A 231 -12.20 19.40 -4.40
N PHE A 232 -11.58 18.26 -4.04
CA PHE A 232 -11.19 17.23 -5.00
C PHE A 232 -12.42 16.70 -5.76
N ALA A 233 -13.46 16.28 -5.05
CA ALA A 233 -14.68 15.74 -5.67
C ALA A 233 -15.36 16.76 -6.59
N ALA A 234 -15.38 18.04 -6.19
CA ALA A 234 -15.95 19.11 -6.99
C ALA A 234 -15.14 19.39 -8.26
N ALA A 235 -13.81 19.40 -8.17
CA ALA A 235 -12.92 19.71 -9.29
C ALA A 235 -12.67 18.52 -10.22
N GLN A 236 -12.73 17.29 -9.70
CA GLN A 236 -12.22 16.07 -10.36
C GLN A 236 -13.30 14.97 -10.46
N SER A 237 -14.56 15.35 -10.67
CA SER A 237 -15.69 14.40 -10.70
C SER A 237 -15.55 13.28 -11.73
N THR A 238 -14.93 13.55 -12.89
CA THR A 238 -14.67 12.52 -13.91
C THR A 238 -13.60 11.53 -13.46
N LEU A 239 -12.48 12.03 -12.92
CA LEU A 239 -11.42 11.19 -12.35
C LEU A 239 -11.96 10.36 -11.19
N LEU A 240 -12.75 10.97 -10.31
CA LEU A 240 -13.38 10.28 -9.19
C LEU A 240 -14.30 9.14 -9.66
N ALA A 241 -15.11 9.36 -10.72
CA ALA A 241 -15.92 8.30 -11.29
C ALA A 241 -15.07 7.14 -11.83
N THR A 242 -13.97 7.43 -12.54
CA THR A 242 -13.05 6.41 -13.04
C THR A 242 -12.36 5.64 -11.91
N MET A 243 -11.97 6.33 -10.82
CA MET A 243 -11.45 5.69 -9.62
C MET A 243 -12.49 4.76 -9.01
N GLY A 244 -13.76 5.17 -8.94
CA GLY A 244 -14.85 4.32 -8.44
C GLY A 244 -15.12 3.07 -9.27
N GLU A 245 -14.72 3.05 -10.54
CA GLU A 245 -14.85 1.88 -11.42
C GLU A 245 -13.67 0.91 -11.31
N LYS A 246 -12.43 1.43 -11.17
CA LYS A 246 -11.18 0.66 -11.28
C LYS A 246 -10.40 0.48 -9.98
N TRP A 247 -10.69 1.32 -8.99
CA TRP A 247 -10.06 1.39 -7.67
C TRP A 247 -11.13 1.35 -6.58
N VAL A 248 -11.94 0.29 -6.62
CA VAL A 248 -13.08 0.06 -5.73
C VAL A 248 -12.62 -0.16 -4.30
N ASP A 249 -13.13 0.66 -3.39
CA ASP A 249 -13.16 0.36 -1.95
C ASP A 249 -14.48 -0.32 -1.62
N ALA A 250 -14.43 -1.64 -1.39
CA ALA A 250 -15.63 -2.42 -1.13
C ALA A 250 -16.19 -2.23 0.29
N THR A 251 -15.52 -1.46 1.15
CA THR A 251 -15.99 -1.16 2.51
C THR A 251 -16.94 0.05 2.55
N GLN A 252 -16.95 0.85 1.48
CA GLN A 252 -17.73 2.07 1.39
C GLN A 252 -18.92 1.91 0.44
N ALA A 253 -20.02 2.61 0.71
CA ALA A 253 -21.22 2.51 -0.13
C ALA A 253 -21.07 3.35 -1.42
N THR A 254 -20.22 4.38 -1.39
CA THR A 254 -20.00 5.30 -2.49
C THR A 254 -18.53 5.62 -2.68
N THR A 255 -18.14 5.97 -3.91
CA THR A 255 -16.77 6.42 -4.23
C THR A 255 -16.39 7.71 -3.50
N TYR A 256 -17.37 8.55 -3.16
CA TYR A 256 -17.10 9.75 -2.36
C TYR A 256 -16.60 9.38 -0.96
N GLU A 257 -17.21 8.40 -0.30
CA GLU A 257 -16.80 7.94 1.02
C GLU A 257 -15.38 7.34 1.02
N SER A 258 -14.98 6.70 -0.09
CA SER A 258 -13.62 6.18 -0.31
C SER A 258 -12.53 7.26 -0.33
N LEU A 259 -12.89 8.54 -0.55
CA LEU A 259 -11.92 9.65 -0.63
C LEU A 259 -11.05 9.77 0.61
N CYS A 260 -11.62 9.59 1.81
CA CYS A 260 -10.85 9.72 3.04
C CYS A 260 -10.39 8.38 3.62
N GLU A 261 -10.92 7.26 3.12
CA GLU A 261 -10.47 5.92 3.47
C GLU A 261 -9.23 5.56 2.62
N ILE A 262 -9.39 4.72 1.60
CA ILE A 262 -8.25 4.22 0.81
C ILE A 262 -7.56 5.31 -0.04
N TYR A 263 -8.28 6.26 -0.64
CA TYR A 263 -7.65 7.19 -1.60
C TYR A 263 -6.71 8.20 -0.92
N ASN A 264 -7.14 8.77 0.20
CA ASN A 264 -6.29 9.65 0.99
C ASN A 264 -5.10 8.90 1.62
N HIS A 265 -5.31 7.65 2.06
CA HIS A 265 -4.22 6.80 2.53
C HIS A 265 -3.14 6.64 1.45
N GLU A 266 -3.57 6.21 0.27
CA GLU A 266 -2.68 5.96 -0.87
C GLU A 266 -1.99 7.22 -1.34
N PHE A 267 -2.68 8.37 -1.35
CA PHE A 267 -2.07 9.65 -1.68
C PHE A 267 -1.02 10.10 -0.66
N GLN A 268 -1.36 10.20 0.63
CA GLN A 268 -0.43 10.73 1.62
C GLN A 268 0.79 9.82 1.80
N LYS A 269 0.56 8.51 1.88
CA LYS A 269 1.61 7.53 2.15
C LYS A 269 2.48 7.27 0.93
N HIS A 270 1.89 7.14 -0.26
CA HIS A 270 2.60 6.72 -1.47
C HIS A 270 2.64 7.82 -2.55
N GLY A 271 1.51 8.47 -2.82
CA GLY A 271 1.37 9.48 -3.87
C GLY A 271 2.29 10.68 -3.72
N LEU A 272 2.44 11.23 -2.51
CA LEU A 272 3.38 12.32 -2.25
C LEU A 272 4.86 11.92 -2.40
N CYS A 273 5.17 10.63 -2.27
CA CYS A 273 6.51 10.13 -2.63
C CYS A 273 6.69 9.94 -4.14
N TYR A 274 5.59 9.74 -4.88
CA TYR A 274 5.62 9.65 -6.35
C TYR A 274 5.87 11.03 -6.97
N ALA A 275 4.99 11.99 -6.70
CA ALA A 275 5.06 13.35 -7.22
C ALA A 275 4.44 14.34 -6.24
N ALA A 276 4.95 15.57 -6.22
CA ALA A 276 4.37 16.67 -5.48
C ALA A 276 4.45 17.97 -6.27
N ASN A 277 3.58 18.93 -5.97
CA ASN A 277 3.52 20.24 -6.61
C ASN A 277 3.54 21.37 -5.57
N GLY A 278 4.55 21.36 -4.68
CA GLY A 278 4.58 22.28 -3.54
C GLY A 278 3.44 21.98 -2.58
N ASP A 279 2.69 23.00 -2.19
CA ASP A 279 1.50 22.93 -1.32
C ASP A 279 0.18 22.70 -2.09
N ASP A 280 0.24 22.48 -3.41
CA ASP A 280 -0.94 22.11 -4.21
C ASP A 280 -1.19 20.60 -4.18
N TYR A 281 -1.79 20.14 -3.07
CA TYR A 281 -2.10 18.73 -2.85
C TYR A 281 -3.13 18.16 -3.83
N ILE A 282 -4.05 18.99 -4.34
CA ILE A 282 -5.07 18.53 -5.30
C ILE A 282 -4.39 18.16 -6.62
N SER A 283 -3.53 19.03 -7.16
CA SER A 283 -2.80 18.72 -8.39
C SER A 283 -1.84 17.54 -8.22
N ALA A 284 -1.20 17.41 -7.06
CA ALA A 284 -0.36 16.25 -6.73
C ALA A 284 -1.18 14.95 -6.69
N ALA A 285 -2.36 14.98 -6.06
CA ALA A 285 -3.27 13.84 -5.98
C ALA A 285 -3.77 13.43 -7.37
N VAL A 286 -4.20 14.39 -8.20
CA VAL A 286 -4.58 14.13 -9.61
C VAL A 286 -3.44 13.43 -10.36
N THR A 287 -2.22 13.97 -10.25
CA THR A 287 -1.03 13.39 -10.91
C THR A 287 -0.83 11.92 -10.49
N TYR A 288 -0.96 11.63 -9.19
CA TYR A 288 -0.79 10.28 -8.66
C TYR A 288 -1.90 9.32 -9.08
N PHE A 289 -3.16 9.74 -8.96
CA PHE A 289 -4.31 8.88 -9.28
C PHE A 289 -4.39 8.58 -10.78
N GLU A 290 -4.15 9.58 -11.64
CA GLU A 290 -4.07 9.35 -13.09
C GLU A 290 -2.89 8.44 -13.45
N ALA A 291 -1.71 8.63 -12.85
CA ALA A 291 -0.56 7.76 -13.06
C ALA A 291 -0.87 6.31 -12.69
N THR A 292 -1.58 6.10 -11.59
CA THR A 292 -1.99 4.77 -11.12
C THR A 292 -2.98 4.12 -12.07
N LEU A 293 -4.04 4.83 -12.46
CA LEU A 293 -5.05 4.35 -13.41
C LEU A 293 -4.43 4.02 -14.78
N ASN A 294 -3.58 4.89 -15.32
CA ASN A 294 -2.91 4.66 -16.59
C ASN A 294 -1.96 3.46 -16.53
N THR A 295 -1.32 3.21 -15.37
CA THR A 295 -0.47 2.03 -15.19
C THR A 295 -1.30 0.75 -15.13
N ALA A 296 -2.44 0.76 -14.42
CA ALA A 296 -3.36 -0.37 -14.40
C ALA A 296 -3.95 -0.67 -15.79
N ASP A 297 -4.24 0.36 -16.59
CA ASP A 297 -4.79 0.19 -17.94
C ASP A 297 -3.83 -0.52 -18.90
N ARG A 298 -2.51 -0.47 -18.65
CA ARG A 298 -1.51 -1.19 -19.45
C ARG A 298 -1.54 -2.69 -19.23
N ILE A 299 -2.06 -3.16 -18.10
CA ILE A 299 -2.19 -4.58 -17.75
C ILE A 299 -3.64 -5.05 -17.73
N SER A 300 -4.56 -4.27 -18.32
CA SER A 300 -6.00 -4.53 -18.28
C SER A 300 -6.39 -5.90 -18.83
N SER A 301 -5.72 -6.39 -19.88
CA SER A 301 -5.99 -7.73 -20.42
C SER A 301 -5.73 -8.85 -19.41
N ALA A 302 -4.71 -8.72 -18.56
CA ALA A 302 -4.46 -9.68 -17.49
C ALA A 302 -5.54 -9.58 -16.40
N THR A 303 -5.91 -8.36 -16.02
CA THR A 303 -7.01 -8.10 -15.07
C THR A 303 -8.33 -8.69 -15.56
N GLU A 304 -8.70 -8.44 -16.82
CA GLU A 304 -9.91 -8.96 -17.46
C GLU A 304 -9.94 -10.49 -17.50
N GLN A 305 -8.80 -11.13 -17.79
CA GLN A 305 -8.72 -12.58 -17.83
C GLN A 305 -8.90 -13.21 -16.44
N ILE A 306 -8.35 -12.60 -15.39
CA ILE A 306 -8.53 -13.07 -14.00
C ILE A 306 -9.99 -12.90 -13.57
N ASN A 307 -10.60 -11.76 -13.90
CA ASN A 307 -12.02 -11.51 -13.65
C ASN A 307 -12.90 -12.54 -14.40
N ALA A 308 -12.53 -12.90 -15.62
CA ALA A 308 -13.23 -13.94 -16.39
C ALA A 308 -13.11 -15.33 -15.73
N TRP A 309 -11.97 -15.68 -15.13
CA TRP A 309 -11.83 -16.91 -14.34
C TRP A 309 -12.67 -16.88 -13.06
N ALA A 310 -12.72 -15.74 -12.38
CA ALA A 310 -13.55 -15.55 -11.18
C ALA A 310 -15.06 -15.67 -11.46
N ALA A 311 -15.50 -15.41 -12.69
CA ALA A 311 -16.89 -15.55 -13.12
C ALA A 311 -17.30 -16.99 -13.50
N GLN A 312 -16.37 -17.96 -13.52
CA GLN A 312 -16.68 -19.35 -13.88
C GLN A 312 -17.49 -20.06 -12.78
N SER A 313 -18.18 -21.15 -13.15
CA SER A 313 -18.89 -22.01 -12.20
C SER A 313 -17.96 -22.69 -11.18
N THR A 314 -16.67 -22.80 -11.53
CA THR A 314 -15.61 -23.30 -10.64
C THR A 314 -14.47 -22.29 -10.70
N PRO A 315 -14.55 -21.21 -9.89
CA PRO A 315 -13.65 -20.07 -10.01
C PRO A 315 -12.28 -20.41 -9.42
N GLN A 316 -11.38 -20.88 -10.28
CA GLN A 316 -10.02 -21.25 -9.93
C GLN A 316 -9.09 -21.11 -11.15
N THR A 317 -7.81 -21.01 -10.90
CA THR A 317 -6.73 -20.97 -11.89
C THR A 317 -5.46 -21.60 -11.30
N THR A 318 -4.35 -21.57 -12.01
CA THR A 318 -3.04 -21.98 -11.51
C THR A 318 -2.07 -20.81 -11.44
N LEU A 319 -1.01 -20.96 -10.64
CA LEU A 319 0.06 -19.95 -10.57
C LEU A 319 0.66 -19.69 -11.97
N ALA A 320 0.94 -20.77 -12.71
CA ALA A 320 1.51 -20.69 -14.05
C ALA A 320 0.60 -19.97 -15.06
N GLU A 321 -0.73 -20.16 -14.95
CA GLU A 321 -1.69 -19.45 -15.80
C GLU A 321 -1.73 -17.95 -15.49
N ILE A 322 -1.68 -17.55 -14.21
CA ILE A 322 -1.59 -16.13 -13.83
C ILE A 322 -0.28 -15.53 -14.33
N GLU A 323 0.87 -16.17 -14.08
CA GLU A 323 2.19 -15.68 -14.49
C GLU A 323 2.28 -15.52 -16.01
N ALA A 324 1.64 -16.41 -16.78
CA ALA A 324 1.60 -16.35 -18.24
C ALA A 324 0.78 -15.17 -18.81
N LEU A 325 0.00 -14.45 -17.99
CA LEU A 325 -0.71 -13.25 -18.42
C LEU A 325 0.19 -12.02 -18.53
N TYR A 326 1.40 -12.08 -17.97
CA TYR A 326 2.30 -10.95 -17.88
C TYR A 326 3.59 -11.22 -18.67
N ASP A 327 4.11 -10.19 -19.33
CA ASP A 327 5.37 -10.28 -20.08
C ASP A 327 6.62 -10.32 -19.16
N HIS A 328 6.42 -10.05 -17.86
CA HIS A 328 7.45 -9.98 -16.84
C HIS A 328 7.07 -10.79 -15.60
N SER A 329 8.06 -11.14 -14.80
CA SER A 329 7.84 -11.80 -13.52
C SER A 329 7.01 -10.89 -12.60
N VAL A 330 5.93 -11.43 -12.04
CA VAL A 330 5.03 -10.74 -11.10
C VAL A 330 5.05 -11.43 -9.74
N MET A 331 4.59 -10.75 -8.69
CA MET A 331 4.34 -11.40 -7.39
C MET A 331 2.87 -11.80 -7.32
N VAL A 332 2.58 -13.09 -7.22
CA VAL A 332 1.23 -13.62 -7.01
C VAL A 332 1.09 -14.01 -5.54
N LEU A 333 0.20 -13.31 -4.83
CA LEU A 333 0.06 -13.39 -3.38
C LEU A 333 -1.30 -13.99 -3.03
N CYS A 334 -1.27 -14.97 -2.12
CA CYS A 334 -2.46 -15.62 -1.59
C CYS A 334 -2.70 -15.14 -0.15
N SER A 335 -3.91 -15.35 0.38
CA SER A 335 -4.17 -14.99 1.78
C SER A 335 -3.30 -15.83 2.73
N ALA A 336 -2.78 -15.19 3.78
CA ALA A 336 -2.16 -15.90 4.91
C ALA A 336 -3.16 -16.19 6.04
N VAL A 337 -4.39 -15.68 5.94
CA VAL A 337 -5.35 -15.63 7.05
C VAL A 337 -6.06 -16.96 7.25
N ASP A 338 -6.51 -17.58 6.16
CA ASP A 338 -7.31 -18.80 6.19
C ASP A 338 -6.52 -20.07 5.83
N GLY A 339 -5.24 -19.92 5.47
CA GLY A 339 -4.32 -21.01 5.13
C GLY A 339 -4.61 -21.69 3.78
N ASN A 340 -5.55 -21.16 2.99
CA ASN A 340 -5.91 -21.70 1.69
C ASN A 340 -5.16 -20.98 0.58
N ASN A 341 -5.02 -21.65 -0.58
CA ASN A 341 -4.41 -21.05 -1.78
C ASN A 341 -5.43 -20.13 -2.50
N GLN A 342 -5.87 -19.05 -1.85
CA GLN A 342 -6.86 -18.11 -2.39
C GLN A 342 -6.17 -16.82 -2.82
N LEU A 343 -6.41 -16.37 -4.06
CA LEU A 343 -5.78 -15.15 -4.57
C LEU A 343 -6.15 -13.96 -3.70
N SER A 344 -5.16 -13.23 -3.22
CA SER A 344 -5.34 -12.01 -2.43
C SER A 344 -4.88 -10.78 -3.20
N ALA A 345 -3.68 -10.82 -3.79
CA ALA A 345 -3.14 -9.71 -4.56
C ALA A 345 -2.16 -10.14 -5.66
N ILE A 346 -1.96 -9.27 -6.64
CA ILE A 346 -0.92 -9.37 -7.65
C ILE A 346 -0.13 -8.07 -7.68
N ARG A 347 1.20 -8.17 -7.68
CA ARG A 347 2.11 -7.03 -7.84
C ARG A 347 2.82 -7.09 -9.17
N THR A 348 2.75 -5.99 -9.91
CA THR A 348 3.54 -5.73 -11.11
C THR A 348 4.57 -4.63 -10.80
N CYS A 349 5.76 -4.73 -11.37
CA CYS A 349 6.87 -3.82 -11.07
C CYS A 349 7.25 -3.02 -12.29
N TYR A 350 7.65 -1.76 -12.09
CA TYR A 350 7.95 -0.86 -13.19
C TYR A 350 9.22 -0.06 -12.95
N GLN A 351 9.93 0.20 -14.04
CA GLN A 351 11.05 1.12 -14.03
C GLN A 351 10.57 2.52 -13.61
N LYS A 352 11.35 3.17 -12.75
CA LYS A 352 11.14 4.58 -12.42
C LYS A 352 11.17 5.44 -13.69
N PRO A 353 10.12 6.23 -13.97
CA PRO A 353 10.11 7.08 -15.14
C PRO A 353 11.11 8.24 -14.99
N ALA A 354 11.53 8.84 -16.10
CA ALA A 354 12.43 10.00 -16.04
C ALA A 354 11.74 11.25 -15.45
N ASN A 355 10.43 11.36 -15.67
CA ASN A 355 9.59 12.43 -15.13
C ASN A 355 8.36 11.80 -14.44
N MET A 356 7.99 12.31 -13.27
CA MET A 356 6.80 11.88 -12.55
C MET A 356 5.61 12.70 -13.04
N THR A 357 4.71 12.06 -13.78
CA THR A 357 3.60 12.72 -14.48
C THR A 357 2.37 11.81 -14.45
N SER A 358 1.21 12.34 -14.78
CA SER A 358 -0.04 11.58 -14.90
C SER A 358 0.03 10.38 -15.85
N GLU A 359 1.01 10.30 -16.76
CA GLU A 359 1.18 9.12 -17.62
C GLU A 359 1.53 7.87 -16.80
N GLY A 360 2.20 8.03 -15.64
CA GLY A 360 2.70 6.90 -14.86
C GLY A 360 3.87 6.16 -15.52
N PRO A 361 4.39 5.10 -14.88
CA PRO A 361 5.41 4.26 -15.47
C PRO A 361 4.88 3.45 -16.67
N THR A 362 5.64 3.43 -17.77
CA THR A 362 5.29 2.73 -19.01
C THR A 362 6.09 1.45 -19.25
N THR A 363 7.19 1.26 -18.52
CA THR A 363 8.12 0.12 -18.72
C THR A 363 8.02 -0.82 -17.55
N GLN A 364 7.34 -1.95 -17.74
CA GLN A 364 7.32 -3.03 -16.77
C GLN A 364 8.73 -3.65 -16.65
N ILE A 365 9.07 -4.12 -15.46
CA ILE A 365 10.30 -4.85 -15.14
C ILE A 365 9.94 -6.10 -14.34
N ASP A 366 10.85 -7.06 -14.28
CA ASP A 366 10.68 -8.22 -13.42
C ASP A 366 10.60 -7.79 -11.95
N CYS A 367 9.55 -8.22 -11.26
CA CYS A 367 9.48 -8.12 -9.82
C CYS A 367 10.52 -9.04 -9.16
N ALA A 368 10.93 -8.67 -7.95
CA ALA A 368 11.57 -9.62 -7.05
C ALA A 368 10.62 -10.80 -6.75
N ALA A 369 11.20 -11.94 -6.35
CA ALA A 369 10.40 -13.08 -5.92
C ALA A 369 9.46 -12.68 -4.77
N ALA A 370 8.22 -13.19 -4.81
CA ALA A 370 7.25 -12.97 -3.75
C ALA A 370 7.78 -13.50 -2.41
N SER A 371 7.51 -12.75 -1.34
CA SER A 371 7.85 -13.13 0.03
C SER A 371 6.61 -13.10 0.90
N ALA A 372 6.45 -14.12 1.75
CA ALA A 372 5.34 -14.17 2.71
C ALA A 372 5.46 -13.06 3.76
N THR A 373 4.30 -12.56 4.20
CA THR A 373 4.11 -11.61 5.28
C THR A 373 3.06 -12.16 6.25
N SER A 374 2.66 -11.37 7.27
CA SER A 374 1.53 -11.72 8.13
C SER A 374 0.19 -11.74 7.40
N THR A 375 0.06 -11.00 6.30
CA THR A 375 -1.18 -10.83 5.54
C THR A 375 -1.20 -11.70 4.30
N PHE A 376 -0.03 -11.90 3.68
CA PHE A 376 0.09 -12.59 2.41
C PHE A 376 0.98 -13.84 2.53
N SER A 377 0.53 -14.94 1.95
CA SER A 377 1.36 -16.08 1.61
C SER A 377 1.81 -15.99 0.14
N VAL A 378 2.85 -16.73 -0.22
CA VAL A 378 3.18 -16.94 -1.64
C VAL A 378 2.22 -18.01 -2.16
N CYS A 379 1.52 -17.74 -3.26
CA CYS A 379 0.61 -18.73 -3.84
C CYS A 379 1.38 -20.01 -4.22
N SER A 380 0.80 -21.16 -3.88
CA SER A 380 1.39 -22.46 -4.18
C SER A 380 1.14 -22.84 -5.64
N SER A 381 2.15 -23.49 -6.26
CA SER A 381 2.01 -24.15 -7.56
C SER A 381 1.48 -25.59 -7.45
N ASP A 382 1.43 -26.14 -6.23
CA ASP A 382 1.04 -27.54 -5.98
C ASP A 382 -0.49 -27.73 -5.92
N SER A 383 -1.25 -26.64 -5.84
CA SER A 383 -2.72 -26.66 -5.75
C SER A 383 -3.35 -25.52 -6.56
N PRO A 384 -4.62 -25.68 -7.00
CA PRO A 384 -5.33 -24.58 -7.66
C PRO A 384 -5.40 -23.34 -6.78
N ILE A 385 -5.28 -22.17 -7.40
CA ILE A 385 -5.54 -20.88 -6.78
C ILE A 385 -7.03 -20.61 -6.92
N THR A 386 -7.73 -20.43 -5.79
CA THR A 386 -9.18 -20.18 -5.81
C THR A 386 -9.49 -18.69 -5.96
N LEU A 387 -10.57 -18.40 -6.68
CA LEU A 387 -11.09 -17.06 -6.99
C LEU A 387 -12.56 -16.95 -6.51
N THR A 388 -12.86 -17.55 -5.37
CA THR A 388 -14.24 -17.67 -4.87
C THR A 388 -14.85 -16.31 -4.59
N ALA A 389 -16.11 -16.14 -4.99
CA ALA A 389 -16.90 -14.95 -4.67
C ALA A 389 -17.02 -14.74 -3.16
N TYR A 390 -17.27 -13.49 -2.77
CA TYR A 390 -17.52 -13.12 -1.39
C TYR A 390 -18.94 -13.52 -0.99
N THR A 391 -19.08 -14.16 0.16
CA THR A 391 -20.36 -14.39 0.81
C THR A 391 -20.41 -13.51 2.04
N ALA A 392 -21.29 -12.52 2.03
CA ALA A 392 -21.52 -11.69 3.21
C ALA A 392 -21.98 -12.56 4.39
N PRO A 393 -21.50 -12.30 5.61
CA PRO A 393 -21.99 -13.01 6.79
C PRO A 393 -23.49 -12.75 6.95
N THR A 394 -24.25 -13.79 7.28
CA THR A 394 -25.66 -13.64 7.64
C THR A 394 -25.74 -12.80 8.91
N SER A 395 -26.56 -11.74 8.90
CA SER A 395 -26.82 -10.91 10.07
C SER A 395 -27.13 -11.81 11.28
N ALA A 396 -26.33 -11.68 12.34
CA ALA A 396 -26.46 -12.46 13.56
C ALA A 396 -27.77 -12.18 14.32
#